data_AF-A0A7R9MYF1-F1
#
_entry.id   AF-A0A7R9MYF1-F1
#
_cell.length_a   1.000
_cell.length_b   1.000
_cell.length_c   1.000
_cell.angle_alpha   90.00
_cell.angle_beta   90.00
_cell.angle_gamma   90.00
#
_symmetry.space_group_name_H-M   'P 1'
#
loop_
_entity.id
_entity.type
_entity.pdbx_description
1 polymer ?
#
loop_
_entity_poly.entity_id
_entity_poly.type
_entity_poly.pdbx_seq_one_letter_code
_entity_poly.pdbx_strand_id
1 'polypeptide(L)'
;MNNLFGIEINDQIARVCKMNMIIHDDGHTNIISTDSLRPFEGITEIHKAFRKEHFDILLTNPPFGAVVKSTEKDYLDKYELGKGRKNQKTEILFIERCLDFLKPDGRMAIVLPDGILTNSSLQYVRDFLMEKSQILAIVSLPQFAFTHFGAGVKSSLVFVRKKKPDEELDNYPIFMTIAEHIGYDATGRKDPINDLDRVLEEYRKFEKNLRWI
;
A
#
# COMPACT_ATOMS: atom_id res chain seq x y z
N MET A 1 19.83 4.74 -10.29
CA MET A 1 18.82 4.03 -11.11
C MET A 1 17.74 5.05 -11.46
N ASN A 2 17.03 4.98 -12.60
CA ASN A 2 16.10 6.06 -12.98
C ASN A 2 14.63 5.73 -12.68
N ASN A 3 14.39 4.65 -11.94
CA ASN A 3 13.09 3.98 -11.88
C ASN A 3 12.41 4.04 -10.50
N LEU A 4 13.00 4.73 -9.53
CA LEU A 4 12.40 4.95 -8.21
C LEU A 4 11.68 6.31 -8.20
N PHE A 5 10.48 6.34 -7.63
CA PHE A 5 9.61 7.51 -7.58
C PHE A 5 8.91 7.55 -6.21
N GLY A 6 8.59 8.75 -5.73
CA GLY A 6 7.86 8.90 -4.47
C GLY A 6 7.04 10.18 -4.37
N ILE A 7 5.95 10.12 -3.62
CA ILE A 7 5.15 11.29 -3.24
C ILE A 7 5.15 11.36 -1.72
N GLU A 8 5.50 12.53 -1.19
CA GLU A 8 5.40 12.84 0.23
C GLU A 8 4.60 14.15 0.37
N ILE A 9 3.69 14.26 1.33
CA ILE A 9 2.88 15.47 1.49
C ILE A 9 3.66 16.57 2.23
N ASN A 10 4.55 16.18 3.14
CA ASN A 10 5.38 17.07 3.91
C ASN A 10 6.66 17.44 3.14
N ASP A 11 6.74 18.69 2.72
CA ASP A 11 7.84 19.25 1.94
C ASP A 11 9.23 19.11 2.62
N GLN A 12 9.31 19.18 3.95
CA GLN A 12 10.56 18.95 4.67
C GLN A 12 11.00 17.48 4.58
N ILE A 13 10.08 16.54 4.81
CA ILE A 13 10.35 15.10 4.71
C ILE A 13 10.70 14.73 3.26
N ALA A 14 9.99 15.29 2.28
CA ALA A 14 10.28 15.10 0.86
C ALA A 14 11.72 15.52 0.50
N ARG A 15 12.20 16.65 1.04
CA ARG A 15 13.60 17.08 0.87
C ARG A 15 14.60 16.14 1.52
N VAL A 16 14.34 15.67 2.73
CA VAL A 16 15.22 14.69 3.41
C VAL A 16 15.29 13.40 2.61
N CYS A 17 14.16 12.91 2.10
CA CYS A 17 14.11 11.75 1.22
C CYS A 17 14.93 11.96 -0.06
N LYS A 18 14.80 13.12 -0.73
CA LYS A 18 15.65 13.47 -1.90
C LYS A 18 17.13 13.43 -1.57
N MET A 19 17.53 14.03 -0.45
CA MET A 19 18.94 14.03 -0.01
C MET A 19 19.43 12.60 0.23
N ASN A 20 18.62 11.76 0.88
CA ASN A 20 18.94 10.35 1.10
C ASN A 20 19.17 9.61 -0.23
N MET A 21 18.35 9.88 -1.25
CA MET A 21 18.50 9.26 -2.57
C MET A 21 19.72 9.73 -3.34
N ILE A 22 20.08 11.02 -3.21
CA ILE A 22 21.32 11.55 -3.79
C ILE A 22 22.54 10.91 -3.14
N ILE A 23 22.55 10.75 -1.81
CA ILE A 23 23.67 10.14 -1.06
C ILE A 23 23.89 8.68 -1.47
N HIS A 24 22.82 7.94 -1.74
CA HIS A 24 22.88 6.54 -2.16
C HIS A 24 23.11 6.34 -3.67
N ASP A 25 23.60 7.38 -4.36
CA ASP A 25 23.96 7.36 -5.78
C ASP A 25 22.79 6.94 -6.71
N ASP A 26 21.54 7.17 -6.28
CA ASP A 26 20.40 6.98 -7.17
C ASP A 26 20.35 8.09 -8.24
N GLY A 27 20.93 9.26 -7.94
CA GLY A 27 21.22 10.33 -8.89
C GLY A 27 20.00 11.14 -9.36
N HIS A 28 18.79 10.82 -8.90
CA HIS A 28 17.54 11.40 -9.39
C HIS A 28 16.65 11.95 -8.26
N THR A 29 15.93 13.04 -8.54
CA THR A 29 15.00 13.67 -7.59
C THR A 29 13.54 13.39 -7.95
N ASN A 30 13.21 12.14 -8.29
CA ASN A 30 11.87 11.67 -8.66
C ASN A 30 10.86 11.67 -7.49
N ILE A 31 11.21 12.33 -6.39
CA ILE A 31 10.36 12.55 -5.23
C ILE A 31 9.64 13.89 -5.41
N ILE A 32 8.33 13.94 -5.22
CA ILE A 32 7.56 15.18 -5.27
C ILE A 32 6.86 15.45 -3.95
N SER A 33 6.71 16.74 -3.62
CA SER A 33 5.97 17.17 -2.44
C SER A 33 4.53 17.53 -2.82
N THR A 34 3.57 16.64 -2.59
CA THR A 34 2.15 16.90 -2.87
C THR A 34 1.23 15.95 -2.12
N ASP A 35 -0.02 16.37 -1.92
CA ASP A 35 -1.11 15.46 -1.55
C ASP A 35 -1.32 14.45 -2.70
N SER A 36 -1.08 13.17 -2.44
CA SER A 36 -1.22 12.08 -3.41
C SER A 36 -2.67 11.67 -3.64
N LEU A 37 -3.60 12.12 -2.80
CA LEU A 37 -5.02 11.87 -2.97
C LEU A 37 -5.71 12.91 -3.87
N ARG A 38 -5.04 14.01 -4.22
CA ARG A 38 -5.59 15.04 -5.11
C ARG A 38 -5.77 14.53 -6.55
N PRO A 39 -6.51 15.23 -7.41
CA PRO A 39 -6.70 14.83 -8.81
C PRO A 39 -5.37 14.62 -9.57
N PHE A 40 -5.36 13.64 -10.48
CA PHE A 40 -4.15 13.24 -11.20
C PHE A 40 -3.57 14.35 -12.07
N GLU A 41 -4.40 15.24 -12.59
CA GLU A 41 -4.01 16.37 -13.44
C GLU A 41 -2.96 17.21 -12.71
N GLY A 42 -3.26 17.65 -11.49
CA GLY A 42 -2.31 18.43 -10.70
C GLY A 42 -1.06 17.63 -10.36
N ILE A 43 -1.17 16.34 -10.02
CA ILE A 43 0.02 15.53 -9.68
C ILE A 43 0.94 15.37 -10.90
N THR A 44 0.36 15.12 -12.07
CA THR A 44 1.07 14.90 -13.35
C THR A 44 1.76 16.17 -13.82
N GLU A 45 1.19 17.35 -13.56
CA GLU A 45 1.81 18.66 -13.82
C GLU A 45 3.12 18.85 -13.07
N ILE A 46 3.20 18.37 -11.81
CA ILE A 46 4.45 18.44 -11.03
C ILE A 46 5.49 17.48 -11.63
N HIS A 47 5.07 16.25 -11.94
CA HIS A 47 5.99 15.26 -12.50
C HIS A 47 5.24 14.18 -13.31
N LYS A 48 5.54 14.13 -14.61
CA LYS A 48 4.79 13.37 -15.64
C LYS A 48 4.68 11.85 -15.40
N ALA A 49 5.57 11.27 -14.60
CA ALA A 49 5.50 9.85 -14.24
C ALA A 49 4.32 9.54 -13.30
N PHE A 50 3.85 10.50 -12.48
CA PHE A 50 2.75 10.27 -11.55
C PHE A 50 1.39 10.46 -12.23
N ARG A 51 1.09 9.55 -13.15
CA ARG A 51 -0.19 9.41 -13.85
C ARG A 51 -0.78 8.03 -13.60
N LYS A 52 -2.05 7.84 -13.97
CA LYS A 52 -2.70 6.52 -13.90
C LYS A 52 -1.90 5.49 -14.70
N GLU A 53 -1.88 4.26 -14.20
CA GLU A 53 -1.36 3.08 -14.88
C GLU A 53 0.09 3.20 -15.35
N HIS A 54 0.96 3.74 -14.49
CA HIS A 54 2.36 3.99 -14.84
C HIS A 54 3.35 3.04 -14.16
N PHE A 55 3.08 2.61 -12.92
CA PHE A 55 4.05 1.89 -12.12
C PHE A 55 3.84 0.37 -12.18
N ASP A 56 4.94 -0.37 -12.31
CA ASP A 56 4.93 -1.84 -12.30
C ASP A 56 4.86 -2.38 -10.86
N ILE A 57 5.52 -1.69 -9.92
CA ILE A 57 5.57 -2.03 -8.50
C ILE A 57 5.26 -0.79 -7.66
N LEU A 58 4.44 -0.95 -6.62
CA LEU A 58 4.15 0.09 -5.64
C LEU A 58 4.31 -0.47 -4.21
N LEU A 59 5.09 0.19 -3.38
CA LEU A 59 5.29 -0.19 -1.98
C LEU A 59 4.91 1.01 -1.11
N THR A 60 4.07 0.81 -0.10
CA THR A 60 3.67 1.92 0.77
C THR A 60 3.20 1.48 2.16
N ASN A 61 3.44 2.34 3.14
CA ASN A 61 2.84 2.30 4.47
C ASN A 61 2.05 3.61 4.65
N PRO A 62 0.78 3.68 4.21
CA PRO A 62 0.01 4.91 4.27
C PRO A 62 -0.26 5.32 5.72
N PRO A 63 -0.45 6.62 6.01
CA PRO A 63 -0.80 7.06 7.36
C PRO A 63 -2.14 6.47 7.80
N PHE A 64 -2.20 5.99 9.04
CA PHE A 64 -3.41 5.38 9.62
C PHE A 64 -4.26 6.40 10.38
N GLY A 65 -5.57 6.29 10.24
CA GLY A 65 -6.54 6.98 11.08
C GLY A 65 -6.80 8.45 10.72
N ALA A 66 -6.08 9.01 9.75
CA ALA A 66 -6.44 10.31 9.20
C ALA A 66 -7.75 10.21 8.40
N VAL A 67 -8.54 11.28 8.40
CA VAL A 67 -9.87 11.31 7.80
C VAL A 67 -9.94 12.44 6.79
N VAL A 68 -10.38 12.12 5.58
CA VAL A 68 -10.74 13.10 4.55
C VAL A 68 -12.22 13.40 4.68
N LYS A 69 -12.58 14.68 4.79
CA LYS A 69 -13.99 15.14 4.80
C LYS A 69 -14.34 15.81 3.48
N SER A 70 -15.54 15.55 2.96
CA SER A 70 -16.03 16.19 1.72
C SER A 70 -16.14 17.71 1.83
N THR A 71 -16.29 18.24 3.05
CA THR A 71 -16.31 19.68 3.32
C THR A 71 -14.94 20.35 3.25
N GLU A 72 -13.86 19.57 3.34
CA GLU A 72 -12.48 20.06 3.38
C GLU A 72 -11.74 19.76 2.06
N LYS A 73 -12.13 18.69 1.36
CA LYS A 73 -11.49 18.22 0.13
C LYS A 73 -12.54 17.86 -0.92
N ASP A 74 -12.41 18.45 -2.10
CA ASP A 74 -13.34 18.33 -3.24
C ASP A 74 -13.15 17.04 -4.05
N TYR A 75 -12.14 16.24 -3.73
CA TYR A 75 -11.83 15.02 -4.46
C TYR A 75 -12.50 13.78 -3.88
N LEU A 76 -13.14 13.83 -2.71
CA LEU A 76 -13.68 12.63 -2.07
C LEU A 76 -14.69 11.91 -2.97
N ASP A 77 -15.55 12.66 -3.66
CA ASP A 77 -16.55 12.10 -4.58
C ASP A 77 -15.96 11.57 -5.90
N LYS A 78 -14.67 11.79 -6.15
CA LYS A 78 -13.94 11.26 -7.31
C LYS A 78 -13.42 9.84 -7.09
N TYR A 79 -13.48 9.34 -5.85
CA TYR A 79 -13.08 7.97 -5.49
C TYR A 79 -14.31 7.06 -5.40
N GLU A 80 -14.26 5.86 -5.95
CA GLU A 80 -15.30 4.83 -5.77
C GLU A 80 -15.51 4.52 -4.28
N LEU A 81 -14.42 4.39 -3.50
CA LEU A 81 -14.48 4.15 -2.06
C LEU A 81 -14.86 5.39 -1.24
N GLY A 82 -14.87 6.58 -1.85
CA GLY A 82 -15.22 7.86 -1.21
C GLY A 82 -16.59 8.41 -1.58
N LYS A 83 -17.10 8.07 -2.76
CA LYS A 83 -18.28 8.69 -3.37
C LYS A 83 -19.53 8.54 -2.52
N GLY A 84 -20.24 9.67 -2.33
CA GLY A 84 -21.48 9.71 -1.57
C GLY A 84 -21.30 9.62 -0.05
N ARG A 85 -20.05 9.69 0.45
CA ARG A 85 -19.74 9.69 1.88
C ARG A 85 -19.39 11.10 2.36
N LYS A 86 -19.76 11.43 3.61
CA LYS A 86 -19.35 12.70 4.25
C LYS A 86 -17.86 12.71 4.62
N ASN A 87 -17.31 11.54 4.90
CA ASN A 87 -15.90 11.36 5.22
C ASN A 87 -15.45 9.92 4.90
N GLN A 88 -14.15 9.75 4.74
CA GLN A 88 -13.51 8.45 4.55
C GLN A 88 -12.11 8.46 5.17
N LYS A 89 -11.68 7.32 5.69
CA LYS A 89 -10.32 7.15 6.22
C LYS A 89 -9.29 7.18 5.07
N THR A 90 -8.17 7.85 5.28
CA THR A 90 -7.13 7.99 4.24
C THR A 90 -6.62 6.63 3.78
N GLU A 91 -6.40 5.69 4.69
CA GLU A 91 -5.90 4.34 4.36
C GLU A 91 -6.84 3.59 3.40
N ILE A 92 -8.15 3.87 3.42
CA ILE A 92 -9.11 3.28 2.48
C ILE A 92 -8.97 3.94 1.09
N LEU A 93 -8.84 5.27 1.03
CA LEU A 93 -8.62 5.98 -0.24
C LEU A 93 -7.27 5.62 -0.87
N PHE A 94 -6.26 5.33 -0.06
CA PHE A 94 -4.94 4.90 -0.53
C PHE A 94 -4.99 3.54 -1.24
N ILE A 95 -5.88 2.62 -0.87
CA ILE A 95 -6.06 1.35 -1.59
C ILE A 95 -6.42 1.63 -3.05
N GLU A 96 -7.45 2.45 -3.27
CA GLU A 96 -7.89 2.84 -4.61
C GLU A 96 -6.83 3.65 -5.35
N ARG A 97 -6.22 4.65 -4.69
CA ARG A 97 -5.17 5.47 -5.31
C ARG A 97 -3.96 4.64 -5.75
N CYS A 98 -3.53 3.67 -4.95
CA CYS A 98 -2.40 2.81 -5.30
C CYS A 98 -2.73 1.91 -6.50
N LEU A 99 -3.94 1.35 -6.56
CA LEU A 99 -4.40 0.60 -7.73
C LEU A 99 -4.51 1.48 -8.99
N ASP A 100 -4.95 2.73 -8.84
CA ASP A 100 -5.00 3.70 -9.95
C ASP A 100 -3.60 3.97 -10.54
N PHE A 101 -2.57 4.05 -9.70
CA PHE A 101 -1.18 4.26 -10.12
C PHE A 101 -0.56 3.04 -10.83
N LEU A 102 -0.99 1.82 -10.47
CA LEU A 102 -0.45 0.59 -11.03
C LEU A 102 -0.90 0.36 -12.46
N LYS A 103 0.03 -0.09 -13.31
CA LYS A 103 -0.30 -0.70 -14.60
C LYS A 103 -1.18 -1.96 -14.40
N PRO A 104 -1.94 -2.39 -15.41
CA PRO A 104 -2.43 -3.78 -15.48
C PRO A 104 -1.29 -4.77 -15.21
N ASP A 105 -1.54 -5.82 -14.43
CA ASP A 105 -0.53 -6.76 -13.89
C ASP A 105 0.51 -6.18 -12.92
N GLY A 106 0.49 -4.87 -12.68
CA GLY A 106 1.33 -4.23 -11.66
C GLY A 106 1.02 -4.78 -10.27
N ARG A 107 2.01 -4.79 -9.38
CA ARG A 107 1.87 -5.35 -8.03
C ARG A 107 2.09 -4.29 -6.98
N MET A 108 1.33 -4.37 -5.88
CA MET A 108 1.63 -3.58 -4.69
C MET A 108 1.79 -4.42 -3.44
N ALA A 109 2.63 -3.93 -2.54
CA ALA A 109 2.61 -4.28 -1.13
C ALA A 109 2.19 -3.04 -0.33
N ILE A 110 1.11 -3.16 0.42
CA ILE A 110 0.55 -2.08 1.23
C ILE A 110 0.36 -2.55 2.66
N VAL A 111 0.80 -1.74 3.62
CA VAL A 111 0.48 -1.97 5.03
C VAL A 111 -0.93 -1.45 5.31
N LEU A 112 -1.81 -2.31 5.85
CA LEU A 112 -3.18 -1.93 6.17
C LEU A 112 -3.54 -2.34 7.61
N PRO A 113 -4.36 -1.55 8.32
CA PRO A 113 -4.97 -1.98 9.57
C PRO A 113 -5.80 -3.26 9.39
N ASP A 114 -5.68 -4.22 10.32
CA ASP A 114 -6.43 -5.50 10.28
C ASP A 114 -7.94 -5.28 10.22
N GLY A 115 -8.43 -4.16 10.77
CA GLY A 115 -9.84 -3.78 10.72
C GLY A 115 -10.41 -3.70 9.31
N ILE A 116 -9.61 -3.31 8.29
CA ILE A 116 -10.06 -3.30 6.89
C ILE A 116 -10.35 -4.72 6.40
N LEU A 117 -9.52 -5.68 6.81
CA LEU A 117 -9.61 -7.08 6.39
C LEU A 117 -10.68 -7.86 7.16
N THR A 118 -11.07 -7.41 8.35
CA THR A 118 -11.89 -8.20 9.28
C THR A 118 -13.26 -7.59 9.62
N ASN A 119 -13.41 -6.27 9.61
CA ASN A 119 -14.64 -5.61 10.03
C ASN A 119 -15.74 -5.78 8.96
N SER A 120 -16.92 -6.26 9.36
CA SER A 120 -18.07 -6.45 8.47
C SER A 120 -18.56 -5.15 7.84
N SER A 121 -18.50 -4.02 8.56
CA SER A 121 -18.88 -2.70 8.03
C SER A 121 -17.96 -2.21 6.89
N LEU A 122 -16.80 -2.82 6.72
CA LEU A 122 -15.82 -2.52 5.66
C LEU A 122 -15.82 -3.58 4.55
N GLN A 123 -16.84 -4.43 4.46
CA GLN A 123 -16.98 -5.42 3.39
C GLN A 123 -16.85 -4.79 2.00
N TYR A 124 -17.46 -3.61 1.78
CA TYR A 124 -17.36 -2.88 0.52
C TYR A 124 -15.92 -2.56 0.08
N VAL A 125 -14.98 -2.39 1.03
CA VAL A 125 -13.57 -2.16 0.72
C VAL A 125 -12.90 -3.45 0.24
N ARG A 126 -13.24 -4.59 0.86
CA ARG A 126 -12.75 -5.90 0.43
C ARG A 126 -13.34 -6.29 -0.92
N ASP A 127 -14.62 -6.03 -1.15
CA ASP A 127 -15.28 -6.27 -2.43
C ASP A 127 -14.59 -5.46 -3.54
N PHE A 128 -14.36 -4.17 -3.32
CA PHE A 128 -13.59 -3.33 -4.24
C PHE A 128 -12.18 -3.89 -4.50
N LEU A 129 -11.46 -4.30 -3.44
CA LEU A 129 -10.11 -4.85 -3.59
C LEU A 129 -10.12 -6.15 -4.42
N MET A 130 -11.07 -7.05 -4.17
CA MET A 130 -11.22 -8.31 -4.92
C MET A 130 -11.75 -8.10 -6.34
N GLU A 131 -12.54 -7.05 -6.57
CA GLU A 131 -13.02 -6.66 -7.89
C GLU A 131 -11.85 -6.16 -8.75
N LYS A 132 -11.05 -5.22 -8.24
CA LYS A 132 -9.98 -4.56 -9.01
C LYS A 132 -8.63 -5.30 -9.00
N SER A 133 -8.43 -6.26 -8.10
CA SER A 133 -7.12 -6.91 -7.92
C SER A 133 -7.23 -8.40 -7.56
N GLN A 134 -6.14 -9.12 -7.79
CA GLN A 134 -5.89 -10.45 -7.24
C GLN A 134 -5.10 -10.30 -5.93
N ILE A 135 -5.61 -10.83 -4.83
CA ILE A 135 -4.88 -10.85 -3.56
C ILE A 135 -3.86 -12.01 -3.60
N LEU A 136 -2.58 -11.69 -3.53
CA LEU A 136 -1.51 -12.69 -3.63
C LEU A 136 -1.15 -13.26 -2.26
N ALA A 137 -1.03 -12.38 -1.27
CA ALA A 137 -0.67 -12.76 0.08
C ALA A 137 -1.17 -11.74 1.12
N ILE A 138 -1.45 -12.25 2.32
CA ILE A 138 -1.70 -11.44 3.52
C ILE A 138 -0.80 -11.98 4.63
N VAL A 139 0.08 -11.12 5.16
CA VAL A 139 0.95 -11.44 6.30
C VAL A 139 0.52 -10.57 7.48
N SER A 140 -0.12 -11.18 8.48
CA SER A 140 -0.50 -10.48 9.71
C SER A 140 0.76 -10.21 10.53
N LEU A 141 0.97 -8.96 10.92
CA LEU A 141 2.10 -8.55 11.74
C LEU A 141 1.73 -8.57 13.23
N PRO A 142 2.71 -8.65 14.15
CA PRO A 142 2.41 -8.55 15.56
C PRO A 142 1.91 -7.14 15.88
N GLN A 143 1.04 -7.01 16.89
CA GLN A 143 0.43 -5.71 17.24
C GLN A 143 1.48 -4.62 17.55
N PHE A 144 2.64 -5.03 18.06
CA PHE A 144 3.70 -4.09 18.41
C PHE A 144 4.52 -3.58 17.22
N ALA A 145 4.27 -4.07 16.00
CA ALA A 145 5.09 -3.77 14.82
C ALA A 145 5.31 -2.28 14.57
N PHE A 146 4.32 -1.45 14.88
CA PHE A 146 4.40 0.00 14.70
C PHE A 146 4.32 0.79 16.01
N THR A 147 4.32 0.13 17.17
CA THR A 147 4.12 0.78 18.47
C THR A 147 5.25 1.74 18.81
N HIS A 148 6.51 1.40 18.54
CA HIS A 148 7.66 2.29 18.78
C HIS A 148 7.61 3.57 17.92
N PHE A 149 6.87 3.54 16.81
CA PHE A 149 6.64 4.69 15.93
C PHE A 149 5.31 5.44 16.26
N GLY A 150 4.66 5.10 17.38
CA GLY A 150 3.45 5.77 17.85
C GLY A 150 2.13 5.21 17.30
N ALA A 151 2.14 4.07 16.59
CA ALA A 151 0.94 3.44 16.06
C ALA A 151 0.69 2.06 16.70
N GLY A 152 -0.33 1.96 17.57
CA GLY A 152 -0.69 0.71 18.28
C GLY A 152 -1.72 -0.18 17.56
N VAL A 153 -2.01 0.12 16.29
CA VAL A 153 -3.03 -0.59 15.51
C VAL A 153 -2.42 -1.86 14.90
N LYS A 154 -3.01 -3.02 15.21
CA LYS A 154 -2.62 -4.28 14.57
C LYS A 154 -2.84 -4.18 13.06
N SER A 155 -1.81 -4.53 12.30
CA SER A 155 -1.73 -4.29 10.87
C SER A 155 -1.21 -5.51 10.13
N SER A 156 -1.46 -5.57 8.83
CA SER A 156 -1.05 -6.65 7.95
C SER A 156 -0.35 -6.09 6.71
N LEU A 157 0.61 -6.84 6.17
CA LEU A 157 1.14 -6.61 4.83
C LEU A 157 0.20 -7.28 3.83
N VAL A 158 -0.35 -6.50 2.91
CA VAL A 158 -1.26 -6.99 1.87
C VAL A 158 -0.57 -6.85 0.52
N PHE A 159 -0.40 -7.99 -0.16
CA PHE A 159 0.22 -8.08 -1.47
C PHE A 159 -0.86 -8.35 -2.51
N VAL A 160 -0.96 -7.51 -3.53
CA VAL A 160 -1.93 -7.70 -4.61
C VAL A 160 -1.30 -7.49 -5.99
N ARG A 161 -1.92 -8.08 -7.01
CA ARG A 161 -1.70 -7.78 -8.42
C ARG A 161 -2.94 -7.08 -8.96
N LYS A 162 -2.78 -5.92 -9.59
CA LYS A 162 -3.89 -5.25 -10.28
C LYS A 162 -4.34 -6.10 -11.47
N LYS A 163 -5.66 -6.30 -11.58
CA LYS A 163 -6.24 -7.03 -12.70
C LYS A 163 -6.08 -6.27 -14.01
N LYS A 164 -6.07 -7.00 -15.11
CA LYS A 164 -6.25 -6.40 -16.44
C LYS A 164 -7.70 -5.94 -16.62
N PRO A 165 -7.95 -4.98 -17.53
CA PRO A 165 -9.30 -4.71 -18.00
C PRO A 165 -9.97 -6.03 -18.42
N ASP A 166 -11.21 -6.22 -17.96
CA ASP A 166 -12.05 -7.38 -18.27
C ASP A 166 -11.50 -8.75 -17.81
N GLU A 167 -10.50 -8.77 -16.92
CA GLU A 167 -10.00 -10.01 -16.32
C GLU A 167 -10.96 -10.51 -15.22
N GLU A 168 -11.58 -11.65 -15.48
CA GLU A 168 -12.30 -12.41 -14.47
C GLU A 168 -11.35 -13.43 -13.84
N LEU A 169 -11.39 -13.53 -12.52
CA LEU A 169 -10.65 -14.54 -11.78
C LEU A 169 -11.63 -15.55 -11.21
N ASP A 170 -11.39 -16.82 -11.50
CA ASP A 170 -12.01 -17.92 -10.78
C ASP A 170 -11.51 -17.97 -9.32
N ASN A 171 -12.00 -18.94 -8.54
CA ASN A 171 -11.45 -19.19 -7.21
C ASN A 171 -9.95 -19.47 -7.28
N TYR A 172 -9.16 -18.61 -6.65
CA TYR A 172 -7.72 -18.75 -6.52
C TYR A 172 -7.33 -18.83 -5.03
N PRO A 173 -6.27 -19.57 -4.68
CA PRO A 173 -5.79 -19.61 -3.31
C PRO A 173 -5.04 -18.32 -2.97
N ILE A 174 -5.18 -17.88 -1.71
CA ILE A 174 -4.47 -16.73 -1.16
C ILE A 174 -3.49 -17.24 -0.11
N PHE A 175 -2.23 -16.82 -0.17
CA PHE A 175 -1.26 -17.13 0.87
C PHE A 175 -1.54 -16.29 2.12
N MET A 176 -1.86 -16.93 3.24
CA MET A 176 -2.12 -16.24 4.51
C MET A 176 -1.23 -16.80 5.60
N THR A 177 -0.55 -15.93 6.34
CA THR A 177 0.29 -16.32 7.48
C THR A 177 0.37 -15.22 8.52
N ILE A 178 0.89 -15.56 9.70
CA ILE A 178 1.12 -14.64 10.81
C ILE A 178 2.63 -14.63 11.07
N ALA A 179 3.23 -13.45 11.09
CA ALA A 179 4.56 -13.25 11.64
C ALA A 179 4.39 -12.84 13.11
N GLU A 180 4.98 -13.59 14.04
CA GLU A 180 4.95 -13.25 15.47
C GLU A 180 6.19 -12.42 15.84
N HIS A 181 7.31 -12.70 15.17
CA HIS A 181 8.58 -12.03 15.36
C HIS A 181 9.02 -11.33 14.06
N ILE A 182 9.40 -10.05 14.16
CA ILE A 182 9.77 -9.22 13.00
C ILE A 182 11.18 -8.62 13.13
N GLY A 183 12.03 -9.23 13.97
CA GLY A 183 13.41 -8.79 14.21
C GLY A 183 13.57 -7.65 15.21
N TYR A 184 12.48 -7.17 15.81
CA TYR A 184 12.50 -6.25 16.95
C TYR A 184 11.28 -6.44 17.86
N ASP A 185 11.38 -6.02 19.12
CA ASP A 185 10.32 -6.07 20.11
C ASP A 185 9.50 -4.76 20.18
N ALA A 186 8.49 -4.71 21.06
CA ALA A 186 7.65 -3.53 21.25
C ALA A 186 8.39 -2.25 21.69
N THR A 187 9.60 -2.38 22.22
CA THR A 187 10.46 -1.26 22.63
C THR A 187 11.39 -0.79 21.52
N GLY A 188 11.43 -1.48 20.38
CA GLY A 188 12.34 -1.24 19.27
C GLY A 188 13.71 -1.91 19.43
N ARG A 189 13.89 -2.77 20.45
CA ARG A 189 15.13 -3.52 20.62
C ARG A 189 15.16 -4.69 19.66
N LYS A 190 16.35 -5.03 19.17
CA LYS A 190 16.55 -6.14 18.23
C LYS A 190 16.11 -7.46 18.87
N ASP A 191 15.27 -8.19 18.15
CA ASP A 191 14.90 -9.58 18.44
C ASP A 191 15.77 -10.47 17.55
N PRO A 192 16.47 -11.49 18.09
CA PRO A 192 17.19 -12.45 17.27
C PRO A 192 16.29 -13.28 16.33
N ILE A 193 14.98 -13.35 16.61
CA ILE A 193 14.01 -14.08 15.78
C ILE A 193 13.36 -13.12 14.78
N ASN A 194 13.27 -13.56 13.51
CA ASN A 194 12.56 -12.86 12.46
C ASN A 194 11.84 -13.88 11.56
N ASP A 195 10.52 -13.93 11.65
CA ASP A 195 9.70 -14.83 10.86
C ASP A 195 9.65 -14.44 9.38
N LEU A 196 9.96 -13.18 9.03
CA LEU A 196 9.77 -12.66 7.68
C LEU A 196 10.60 -13.42 6.62
N ASP A 197 11.79 -13.91 6.98
CA ASP A 197 12.62 -14.71 6.09
C ASP A 197 11.97 -16.07 5.80
N ARG A 198 11.47 -16.75 6.84
CA ARG A 198 10.73 -18.01 6.71
C ARG A 198 9.44 -17.82 5.92
N VAL A 199 8.70 -16.75 6.18
CA VAL A 199 7.47 -16.39 5.46
C VAL A 199 7.75 -16.21 3.97
N LEU A 200 8.86 -15.57 3.60
CA LEU A 200 9.26 -15.42 2.20
C LEU A 200 9.58 -16.78 1.55
N GLU A 201 10.26 -17.68 2.24
CA GLU A 201 10.53 -19.03 1.75
C GLU A 201 9.25 -19.84 1.53
N GLU A 202 8.32 -19.78 2.47
CA GLU A 202 7.01 -20.44 2.39
C GLU A 202 6.19 -19.86 1.23
N TYR A 203 6.17 -18.54 1.07
CA TYR A 203 5.50 -17.88 -0.07
C TYR A 203 6.10 -18.31 -1.41
N ARG A 204 7.43 -18.41 -1.53
CA ARG A 204 8.08 -18.90 -2.77
C ARG A 204 7.72 -20.34 -3.10
N LYS A 205 7.56 -21.21 -2.08
CA LYS A 205 7.08 -22.60 -2.27
C LYS A 205 5.63 -22.60 -2.75
N PHE A 206 4.79 -21.78 -2.13
CA PHE A 206 3.39 -21.60 -2.52
C PHE A 206 3.25 -21.10 -3.96
N GLU A 207 3.98 -20.04 -4.36
CA GLU A 207 3.94 -19.48 -5.72
C GLU A 207 4.40 -20.51 -6.76
N LYS A 208 5.44 -21.30 -6.46
CA LYS A 208 5.89 -22.36 -7.36
C LYS A 208 4.79 -23.40 -7.59
N ASN A 209 4.12 -23.86 -6.53
CA ASN A 209 3.06 -24.86 -6.65
C ASN A 209 1.87 -24.37 -7.48
N LEU A 210 1.58 -23.07 -7.46
CA LEU A 210 0.53 -22.47 -8.31
C LEU A 210 0.83 -22.51 -9.81
N ARG A 211 2.10 -22.53 -10.21
CA ARG A 211 2.48 -22.57 -11.64
C ARG A 211 2.39 -23.96 -12.27
N TRP A 212 2.12 -24.99 -11.47
CA TRP A 212 1.99 -26.38 -11.91
C TRP A 212 0.53 -26.89 -11.91
N ILE A 213 -0.43 -25.99 -11.70
CA ILE A 213 -1.87 -26.20 -11.77
C ILE A 213 -2.37 -25.41 -12.98
#